data_AF-A0A9P6YUW9-F1
#
_entry.id   AF-A0A9P6YUW9-F1
#
_cell.length_a   1.000
_cell.length_b   1.000
_cell.length_c   1.000
_cell.angle_alpha   90.00
_cell.angle_beta   90.00
_cell.angle_gamma   90.00
#
_symmetry.space_group_name_H-M   'P 1'
#
loop_
_entity.id
_entity.type
_entity.pdbx_description
1 polymer ?
#
loop_
_entity_poly.entity_id
_entity_poly.type
_entity_poly.pdbx_seq_one_letter_code
_entity_poly.pdbx_strand_id
1 'polypeptide(L)'
;MNTNDITNITDDLNSRCSLSYAEGEVNLRFESEELFADWFKNVAKSIKIGCTAKLLKYIMTDESIRVSYQWQHIVYDPANIQEMIKARLPVEVREWITKHVDRDLDWKQIKDLLRLDESRLDQNNTRFGTMPAALFVKYKDVKNLIDARIAYLTRNHSNDKESIKLWVDTLKQEGFFSLIRFHENGPFLLSWVSFWQKKVSPKAEEWCIDSTHKTCKSLNNPAENSYLFTAVVGSPITSKSVPVCFFITDHEVLSTSEQWLTSLKSTFTLKLKKIIIDCSLTEVGAIRSVFGDAVQVLLCHWYIKRAWETHIKKDIEVNKATEQSENVRSAVRTSLNSMMYAKSCEEFDLSVSLFNLKYKENISFVDYFNKLWVPKKQRWSQAWPHIESYHNQIKSFYLGRSRNLGVDHKLYLLTKGIVDYRQDSIRTYYGFHDAKLAAFEEEKRAKAYEINFDIACSMMEKIAEDPLSDDLPDVEDNCDIDEAENLRLAEYFENIQKYHNSFNSIYQQKMSKI
;
A
#
# COMPACT_ATOMS: atom_id res chain seq x y z
N MET A 1 36.25 -29.27 -18.68
CA MET A 1 35.55 -29.38 -19.97
C MET A 1 36.38 -30.26 -20.89
N ASN A 2 35.75 -31.28 -21.50
CA ASN A 2 36.40 -32.17 -22.47
C ASN A 2 36.59 -31.42 -23.80
N THR A 3 37.55 -31.85 -24.60
CA THR A 3 37.95 -31.29 -25.91
C THR A 3 36.83 -31.11 -26.95
N ASN A 4 35.60 -31.56 -26.67
CA ASN A 4 34.41 -31.41 -27.53
C ASN A 4 33.55 -30.17 -27.22
N ASP A 5 33.88 -29.35 -26.22
CA ASP A 5 33.16 -28.08 -25.96
C ASP A 5 33.79 -26.88 -26.70
N ILE A 6 35.01 -27.02 -27.23
CA ILE A 6 35.64 -26.01 -28.10
C ILE A 6 34.99 -26.01 -29.50
N THR A 7 34.34 -27.10 -29.90
CA THR A 7 33.67 -27.24 -31.21
C THR A 7 32.42 -26.38 -31.37
N ASN A 8 31.67 -26.07 -30.30
CA ASN A 8 30.46 -25.24 -30.42
C ASN A 8 30.72 -23.73 -30.47
N ILE A 9 31.92 -23.28 -30.08
CA ILE A 9 32.37 -21.90 -30.30
C ILE A 9 33.06 -21.77 -31.67
N THR A 10 33.58 -22.85 -32.25
CA THR A 10 34.41 -22.78 -33.46
C THR A 10 33.65 -22.81 -34.78
N ASP A 11 32.43 -23.35 -34.85
CA ASP A 11 31.71 -23.40 -36.14
C ASP A 11 31.20 -22.02 -36.63
N ASP A 12 30.82 -21.10 -35.73
CA ASP A 12 30.46 -19.71 -36.12
C ASP A 12 31.71 -18.80 -36.20
N LEU A 13 32.75 -19.04 -35.38
CA LEU A 13 33.99 -18.23 -35.36
C LEU A 13 34.95 -18.53 -36.52
N ASN A 14 35.02 -19.76 -37.03
CA ASN A 14 35.89 -20.12 -38.16
C ASN A 14 35.50 -19.38 -39.46
N SER A 15 34.29 -18.82 -39.55
CA SER A 15 33.83 -18.01 -40.68
C SER A 15 34.17 -16.51 -40.56
N ARG A 16 34.57 -16.03 -39.37
CA ARG A 16 34.69 -14.58 -39.07
C ARG A 16 36.05 -14.14 -38.49
N CYS A 17 36.95 -15.08 -38.19
CA CYS A 17 38.26 -14.76 -37.63
C CYS A 17 39.31 -15.84 -37.94
N SER A 18 40.59 -15.46 -37.99
CA SER A 18 41.70 -16.43 -38.11
C SER A 18 42.23 -16.82 -36.74
N LEU A 19 42.47 -18.11 -36.51
CA LEU A 19 42.78 -18.68 -35.19
C LEU A 19 44.19 -19.27 -35.15
N SER A 20 44.96 -18.96 -34.09
CA SER A 20 46.29 -19.55 -33.87
C SER A 20 46.59 -19.84 -32.40
N TYR A 21 47.33 -20.92 -32.13
CA TYR A 21 47.65 -21.40 -30.79
C TYR A 21 49.13 -21.19 -30.46
N ALA A 22 49.43 -20.65 -29.28
CA ALA A 22 50.80 -20.53 -28.76
C ALA A 22 50.80 -20.63 -27.22
N GLU A 23 51.59 -21.55 -26.65
CA GLU A 23 51.91 -21.60 -25.20
C GLU A 23 50.71 -21.44 -24.23
N GLY A 24 49.57 -22.09 -24.52
CA GLY A 24 48.38 -22.00 -23.66
C GLY A 24 47.55 -20.71 -23.84
N GLU A 25 47.96 -19.84 -24.75
CA GLU A 25 47.19 -18.70 -25.26
C GLU A 25 46.57 -19.04 -26.63
N VAL A 26 45.32 -18.63 -26.81
CA VAL A 26 44.63 -18.69 -28.10
C VAL A 26 44.56 -17.26 -28.65
N ASN A 27 44.95 -17.11 -29.90
CA ASN A 27 44.93 -15.84 -30.60
C ASN A 27 43.84 -15.86 -31.66
N LEU A 28 42.98 -14.84 -31.63
CA LEU A 28 41.94 -14.57 -32.62
C LEU A 28 42.29 -13.28 -33.35
N ARG A 29 42.13 -13.25 -34.67
CA ARG A 29 42.24 -12.02 -35.46
C ARG A 29 40.90 -11.68 -36.10
N PHE A 30 40.38 -10.49 -35.80
CA PHE A 30 39.16 -9.95 -36.37
C PHE A 30 39.50 -8.93 -37.46
N GLU A 31 38.72 -8.93 -38.53
CA GLU A 31 38.91 -8.03 -39.67
C GLU A 31 38.39 -6.60 -39.41
N SER A 32 37.53 -6.40 -38.40
CA SER A 32 37.02 -5.09 -38.02
C SER A 32 36.68 -4.96 -36.53
N GLU A 33 36.59 -3.72 -36.05
CA GLU A 33 36.17 -3.40 -34.68
C GLU A 33 34.70 -3.73 -34.39
N GLU A 34 33.83 -3.67 -35.41
CA GLU A 34 32.42 -4.03 -35.26
C GLU A 34 32.23 -5.51 -34.97
N LEU A 35 32.98 -6.39 -35.66
CA LEU A 35 32.98 -7.83 -35.42
C LEU A 35 33.52 -8.17 -34.03
N PHE A 36 34.56 -7.46 -33.58
CA PHE A 36 35.08 -7.60 -32.22
C PHE A 36 34.08 -7.10 -31.18
N ALA A 37 33.44 -5.95 -31.39
CA ALA A 37 32.50 -5.36 -30.45
C ALA A 37 31.27 -6.27 -30.25
N ASP A 38 30.79 -6.93 -31.30
CA ASP A 38 29.70 -7.90 -31.19
C ASP A 38 30.11 -9.13 -30.34
N TRP A 39 31.33 -9.63 -30.53
CA TRP A 39 31.89 -10.74 -29.74
C TRP A 39 32.19 -10.35 -28.28
N PHE A 40 32.63 -9.11 -28.03
CA PHE A 40 33.18 -8.67 -26.74
C PHE A 40 32.14 -8.18 -25.71
N LYS A 41 30.85 -8.13 -26.07
CA LYS A 41 29.77 -7.55 -25.23
C LYS A 41 29.69 -8.07 -23.79
N ASN A 42 30.32 -9.20 -23.46
CA ASN A 42 30.18 -9.88 -22.16
C ASN A 42 31.49 -10.07 -21.34
N VAL A 43 32.61 -9.45 -21.71
CA VAL A 43 33.89 -9.69 -21.00
C VAL A 43 34.10 -8.69 -19.86
N ALA A 44 33.97 -9.16 -18.60
CA ALA A 44 34.33 -8.41 -17.40
C ALA A 44 35.69 -8.84 -16.82
N LYS A 45 36.37 -7.94 -16.09
CA LYS A 45 37.61 -8.28 -15.36
C LYS A 45 37.33 -9.34 -14.28
N SER A 46 38.20 -10.35 -14.18
CA SER A 46 38.14 -11.38 -13.15
C SER A 46 38.27 -10.77 -11.75
N ILE A 47 37.34 -11.10 -10.85
CA ILE A 47 37.26 -10.57 -9.47
C ILE A 47 38.07 -11.46 -8.50
N LYS A 48 38.46 -12.66 -8.92
CA LYS A 48 39.16 -13.64 -8.07
C LYS A 48 40.65 -13.33 -8.01
N ILE A 49 41.13 -13.03 -6.80
CA ILE A 49 42.55 -12.77 -6.51
C ILE A 49 43.39 -13.99 -6.95
N GLY A 50 44.43 -13.77 -7.75
CA GLY A 50 45.31 -14.84 -8.26
C GLY A 50 44.81 -15.53 -9.53
N CYS A 51 43.69 -15.10 -10.12
CA CYS A 51 43.23 -15.66 -11.39
C CYS A 51 44.20 -15.30 -12.53
N THR A 52 44.71 -16.31 -13.22
CA THR A 52 45.60 -16.17 -14.39
C THR A 52 44.84 -15.98 -15.70
N ALA A 53 43.50 -16.12 -15.68
CA ALA A 53 42.70 -15.91 -16.87
C ALA A 53 42.69 -14.42 -17.26
N LYS A 54 43.05 -14.14 -18.50
CA LYS A 54 43.21 -12.78 -19.04
C LYS A 54 42.78 -12.75 -20.49
N LEU A 55 42.32 -11.60 -20.93
CA LEU A 55 42.00 -11.32 -22.32
C LEU A 55 42.62 -9.98 -22.69
N LEU A 56 43.45 -10.00 -23.72
CA LEU A 56 44.28 -8.88 -24.18
C LEU A 56 43.84 -8.51 -25.59
N LYS A 57 43.46 -7.24 -25.79
CA LYS A 57 43.14 -6.65 -27.10
C LYS A 57 44.39 -5.95 -27.63
N TYR A 58 44.77 -6.26 -28.86
CA TYR A 58 45.80 -5.57 -29.63
C TYR A 58 45.18 -5.02 -30.91
N ILE A 59 45.38 -3.73 -31.17
CA ILE A 59 45.02 -3.10 -32.44
C ILE A 59 46.26 -3.12 -33.31
N MET A 60 46.16 -3.75 -34.48
CA MET A 60 47.26 -3.90 -35.41
C MET A 60 47.37 -2.68 -36.34
N THR A 61 48.49 -2.56 -37.05
CA THR A 61 48.74 -1.43 -37.96
C THR A 61 47.82 -1.40 -39.19
N ASP A 62 47.17 -2.52 -39.50
CA ASP A 62 46.19 -2.68 -40.57
C ASP A 62 44.75 -2.59 -40.07
N GLU A 63 44.54 -2.01 -38.88
CA GLU A 63 43.25 -1.87 -38.18
C GLU A 63 42.60 -3.20 -37.75
N SER A 64 43.20 -4.34 -38.08
CA SER A 64 42.74 -5.64 -37.58
C SER A 64 42.95 -5.75 -36.07
N ILE A 65 42.06 -6.48 -35.39
CA ILE A 65 42.13 -6.67 -33.94
C ILE A 65 42.64 -8.06 -33.65
N ARG A 66 43.76 -8.16 -32.94
CA ARG A 66 44.24 -9.42 -32.37
C ARG A 66 43.81 -9.51 -30.91
N VAL A 67 43.10 -10.56 -30.57
CA VAL A 67 42.74 -10.90 -29.18
C VAL A 67 43.60 -12.08 -28.76
N SER A 68 44.42 -11.92 -27.72
CA SER A 68 45.01 -13.06 -27.01
C SER A 68 44.20 -13.32 -25.75
N TYR A 69 43.82 -14.57 -25.51
CA TYR A 69 43.19 -14.94 -24.25
C TYR A 69 43.83 -16.18 -23.64
N GLN A 70 43.93 -16.15 -22.31
CA GLN A 70 44.25 -17.28 -21.45
C GLN A 70 42.99 -17.59 -20.66
N TRP A 71 42.37 -18.75 -20.93
CA TRP A 71 41.11 -19.15 -20.32
C TRP A 71 41.29 -20.03 -19.08
N GLN A 72 42.50 -20.54 -18.85
CA GLN A 72 42.77 -21.47 -17.75
C GLN A 72 42.78 -20.74 -16.41
N HIS A 73 41.86 -21.15 -15.52
CA HIS A 73 41.77 -20.69 -14.15
C HIS A 73 42.61 -21.62 -13.25
N ILE A 74 43.88 -21.29 -13.02
CA ILE A 74 44.81 -22.19 -12.31
C ILE A 74 44.48 -22.31 -10.82
N VAL A 75 43.83 -21.30 -10.23
CA VAL A 75 43.57 -21.21 -8.78
C VAL A 75 42.16 -21.68 -8.38
N TYR A 76 41.26 -21.90 -9.34
CA TYR A 76 39.90 -22.37 -9.07
C TYR A 76 39.28 -23.05 -10.29
N ASP A 77 38.35 -23.96 -10.06
CA ASP A 77 37.56 -24.59 -11.12
C ASP A 77 36.20 -23.87 -11.27
N PRO A 78 35.93 -23.16 -12.39
CA PRO A 78 34.65 -22.50 -12.65
C PRO A 78 33.46 -23.48 -12.74
N ALA A 79 33.70 -24.76 -13.03
CA ALA A 79 32.67 -25.79 -13.09
C ALA A 79 32.39 -26.41 -11.70
N ASN A 80 33.10 -25.98 -10.66
CA ASN A 80 32.85 -26.43 -9.30
C ASN A 80 31.59 -25.78 -8.72
N ILE A 81 30.65 -26.61 -8.26
CA ILE A 81 29.37 -26.15 -7.67
C ILE A 81 29.58 -25.15 -6.53
N GLN A 82 30.58 -25.36 -5.65
CA GLN A 82 30.84 -24.44 -4.53
C GLN A 82 31.31 -23.07 -5.00
N GLU A 83 32.00 -23.01 -6.15
CA GLU A 83 32.40 -21.74 -6.75
C GLU A 83 31.24 -21.11 -7.54
N MET A 84 30.42 -21.90 -8.23
CA MET A 84 29.18 -21.42 -8.88
C MET A 84 28.19 -20.81 -7.87
N ILE A 85 28.02 -21.43 -6.69
CA ILE A 85 27.18 -20.90 -5.61
C ILE A 85 27.65 -19.51 -5.15
N LYS A 86 28.96 -19.25 -5.21
CA LYS A 86 29.58 -17.96 -4.83
C LYS A 86 29.70 -16.98 -5.99
N ALA A 87 29.49 -17.43 -7.23
CA ALA A 87 29.59 -16.61 -8.42
C ALA A 87 28.41 -15.62 -8.53
N ARG A 88 28.61 -14.58 -9.35
CA ARG A 88 27.50 -13.69 -9.75
C ARG A 88 26.59 -14.45 -10.70
N LEU A 89 25.31 -14.04 -10.74
CA LEU A 89 24.40 -14.54 -11.76
C LEU A 89 24.94 -14.21 -13.16
N PRO A 90 24.80 -15.14 -14.13
CA PRO A 90 25.03 -14.84 -15.54
C PRO A 90 24.23 -13.60 -15.98
N VAL A 91 24.77 -12.85 -16.93
CA VAL A 91 24.18 -11.59 -17.40
C VAL A 91 22.77 -11.82 -17.94
N GLU A 92 22.59 -12.90 -18.70
CA GLU A 92 21.33 -13.28 -19.33
C GLU A 92 20.24 -13.57 -18.29
N VAL A 93 20.62 -14.24 -17.19
CA VAL A 93 19.71 -14.54 -16.07
C VAL A 93 19.33 -13.25 -15.35
N ARG A 94 20.30 -12.35 -15.13
CA ARG A 94 20.05 -11.06 -14.50
C ARG A 94 19.13 -10.17 -15.35
N GLU A 95 19.34 -10.13 -16.66
CA GLU A 95 18.49 -9.39 -17.61
C GLU A 95 17.09 -9.98 -17.64
N TRP A 96 16.96 -11.31 -17.64
CA TRP A 96 15.66 -11.98 -17.55
C TRP A 96 14.92 -11.57 -16.27
N ILE A 97 15.57 -11.57 -15.11
CA ILE A 97 14.96 -11.12 -13.85
C ILE A 97 14.56 -9.64 -13.96
N THR A 98 15.45 -8.79 -14.49
CA THR A 98 15.22 -7.35 -14.64
C THR A 98 13.96 -7.08 -15.47
N LYS A 99 13.80 -7.75 -16.62
CA LYS A 99 12.61 -7.65 -17.47
C LYS A 99 11.31 -8.01 -16.76
N HIS A 100 11.34 -8.98 -15.84
CA HIS A 100 10.15 -9.35 -15.06
C HIS A 100 9.88 -8.36 -13.93
N VAL A 101 10.93 -7.87 -13.27
CA VAL A 101 10.84 -6.79 -12.26
C VAL A 101 10.30 -5.51 -12.89
N ASP A 102 10.69 -5.19 -14.13
CA ASP A 102 10.19 -4.03 -14.89
C ASP A 102 8.69 -4.10 -15.19
N ARG A 103 8.13 -5.32 -15.19
CA ARG A 103 6.70 -5.62 -15.33
C ARG A 103 5.97 -5.72 -13.99
N ASP A 104 6.56 -5.22 -12.92
CA ASP A 104 6.01 -5.22 -11.56
C ASP A 104 5.81 -6.62 -10.94
N LEU A 105 6.53 -7.65 -11.41
CA LEU A 105 6.46 -8.96 -10.76
C LEU A 105 7.23 -8.96 -9.43
N ASP A 106 6.60 -9.50 -8.40
CA ASP A 106 7.20 -9.69 -7.10
C ASP A 106 8.06 -10.97 -7.03
N TRP A 107 8.74 -11.17 -5.90
CA TRP A 107 9.54 -12.37 -5.67
C TRP A 107 8.71 -13.65 -5.78
N LYS A 108 7.46 -13.67 -5.32
CA LYS A 108 6.63 -14.87 -5.35
C LYS A 108 6.34 -15.27 -6.79
N GLN A 109 5.93 -14.32 -7.62
CA GLN A 109 5.66 -14.53 -9.04
C GLN A 109 6.92 -14.96 -9.80
N ILE A 110 8.06 -14.31 -9.55
CA ILE A 110 9.34 -14.69 -10.17
C ILE A 110 9.78 -16.08 -9.71
N LYS A 111 9.63 -16.40 -8.42
CA LYS A 111 9.92 -17.73 -7.87
C LYS A 111 9.05 -18.81 -8.51
N ASP A 112 7.78 -18.52 -8.78
CA ASP A 112 6.88 -19.44 -9.45
C ASP A 112 7.32 -19.70 -10.91
N LEU A 113 7.82 -18.67 -11.62
CA LEU A 113 8.41 -18.82 -12.96
C LEU A 113 9.74 -19.59 -12.96
N LEU A 114 10.49 -19.56 -11.85
CA LEU A 114 11.75 -20.30 -11.68
C LEU A 114 11.53 -21.76 -11.28
N ARG A 115 10.29 -22.18 -11.03
CA ARG A 115 9.98 -23.54 -10.57
C ARG A 115 10.30 -24.56 -11.66
N LEU A 116 11.11 -25.55 -11.31
CA LEU A 116 11.43 -26.70 -12.15
C LEU A 116 10.47 -27.86 -11.84
N ASP A 117 10.12 -28.65 -12.85
CA ASP A 117 9.41 -29.91 -12.67
C ASP A 117 10.34 -31.01 -12.14
N GLU A 118 9.77 -32.09 -11.60
CA GLU A 118 10.53 -33.21 -11.00
C GLU A 118 11.47 -33.86 -12.02
N SER A 119 11.04 -34.03 -13.27
CA SER A 119 11.87 -34.65 -14.30
C SER A 119 13.15 -33.87 -14.59
N ARG A 120 13.08 -32.53 -14.59
CA ARG A 120 14.22 -31.63 -14.76
C ARG A 120 15.09 -31.57 -13.51
N LEU A 121 14.55 -31.82 -12.33
CA LEU A 121 15.33 -31.95 -11.10
C LEU A 121 16.13 -33.25 -11.08
N ASP A 122 15.53 -34.37 -11.49
CA ASP A 122 16.15 -35.69 -11.51
C ASP A 122 17.30 -35.79 -12.54
N GLN A 123 17.14 -35.14 -13.69
CA GLN A 123 18.18 -35.07 -14.74
C GLN A 123 19.46 -34.36 -14.27
N ASN A 124 19.41 -33.51 -13.23
CA ASN A 124 20.56 -32.74 -12.76
C ASN A 124 21.51 -33.52 -11.83
N ASN A 125 21.21 -34.78 -11.50
CA ASN A 125 22.03 -35.58 -10.58
C ASN A 125 23.31 -36.17 -11.22
N THR A 126 23.54 -36.03 -12.52
CA THR A 126 24.59 -36.82 -13.21
C THR A 126 25.63 -36.04 -14.01
N ARG A 127 25.51 -34.73 -14.25
CA ARG A 127 26.55 -33.93 -14.92
C ARG A 127 26.67 -32.51 -14.33
N PHE A 128 27.83 -32.25 -13.70
CA PHE A 128 28.16 -31.02 -12.98
C PHE A 128 28.19 -29.72 -13.84
N GLY A 129 28.11 -29.81 -15.17
CA GLY A 129 28.20 -28.66 -16.09
C GLY A 129 26.88 -28.06 -16.58
N THR A 130 25.71 -28.63 -16.24
CA THR A 130 24.41 -28.27 -16.85
C THR A 130 23.32 -27.98 -15.82
N MET A 131 23.67 -27.43 -14.65
CA MET A 131 22.65 -27.06 -13.67
C MET A 131 21.79 -25.89 -14.20
N PRO A 132 20.45 -25.98 -14.12
CA PRO A 132 19.56 -24.91 -14.55
C PRO A 132 19.85 -23.61 -13.80
N ALA A 133 19.91 -22.50 -14.53
CA ALA A 133 20.08 -21.16 -13.97
C ALA A 133 19.12 -20.84 -12.82
N ALA A 134 17.91 -21.40 -12.88
CA ALA A 134 16.88 -21.22 -11.85
C ALA A 134 17.31 -21.66 -10.45
N LEU A 135 18.23 -22.63 -10.32
CA LEU A 135 18.75 -23.10 -9.04
C LEU A 135 19.72 -22.09 -8.39
N PHE A 136 20.33 -21.21 -9.19
CA PHE A 136 21.31 -20.23 -8.71
C PHE A 136 20.69 -18.88 -8.34
N VAL A 137 19.44 -18.62 -8.76
CA VAL A 137 18.74 -17.36 -8.45
C VAL A 137 18.32 -17.35 -6.98
N LYS A 138 18.87 -16.40 -6.22
CA LYS A 138 18.53 -16.22 -4.81
C LYS A 138 17.51 -15.11 -4.65
N TYR A 139 16.76 -15.16 -3.55
CA TYR A 139 15.87 -14.08 -3.14
C TYR A 139 16.56 -12.70 -3.18
N LYS A 140 17.82 -12.62 -2.72
CA LYS A 140 18.58 -11.36 -2.69
C LYS A 140 18.83 -10.79 -4.09
N ASP A 141 19.04 -11.63 -5.10
CA ASP A 141 19.30 -11.16 -6.46
C ASP A 141 18.08 -10.44 -7.03
N VAL A 142 16.90 -11.05 -6.87
CA VAL A 142 15.63 -10.45 -7.26
C VAL A 142 15.31 -9.23 -6.40
N LYS A 143 15.47 -9.34 -5.08
CA LYS A 143 15.17 -8.25 -4.15
C LYS A 143 16.00 -7.00 -4.43
N ASN A 144 17.29 -7.15 -4.72
CA ASN A 144 18.17 -6.03 -5.06
C ASN A 144 17.76 -5.35 -6.36
N LEU A 145 17.30 -6.11 -7.37
CA LEU A 145 16.79 -5.55 -8.62
C LEU A 145 15.48 -4.81 -8.41
N ILE A 146 14.56 -5.37 -7.61
CA ILE A 146 13.32 -4.68 -7.20
C ILE A 146 13.67 -3.38 -6.48
N ASP A 147 14.59 -3.42 -5.50
CA ASP A 147 14.98 -2.23 -4.74
C ASP A 147 15.67 -1.18 -5.62
N ALA A 148 16.50 -1.60 -6.58
CA ALA A 148 17.13 -0.70 -7.53
C ALA A 148 16.12 -0.03 -8.47
N ARG A 149 15.15 -0.80 -8.99
CA ARG A 149 14.06 -0.26 -9.83
C ARG A 149 13.22 0.74 -9.03
N ILE A 150 12.84 0.38 -7.82
CA ILE A 150 12.06 1.27 -6.97
C ILE A 150 12.86 2.54 -6.67
N ALA A 151 14.14 2.44 -6.30
CA ALA A 151 14.97 3.63 -6.09
C ALA A 151 15.06 4.51 -7.35
N TYR A 152 15.17 3.91 -8.54
CA TYR A 152 15.15 4.62 -9.82
C TYR A 152 13.81 5.34 -10.07
N LEU A 153 12.68 4.68 -9.79
CA LEU A 153 11.35 5.26 -9.97
C LEU A 153 11.02 6.35 -8.94
N THR A 154 11.59 6.27 -7.74
CA THR A 154 11.20 7.14 -6.63
C THR A 154 12.17 8.27 -6.37
N ARG A 155 13.45 8.14 -6.70
CA ARG A 155 14.46 9.13 -6.34
C ARG A 155 14.74 10.08 -7.49
N ASN A 156 14.18 11.27 -7.42
CA ASN A 156 14.34 12.31 -8.46
C ASN A 156 15.64 13.12 -8.28
N HIS A 157 16.27 13.05 -7.11
CA HIS A 157 17.52 13.76 -6.84
C HIS A 157 18.37 13.05 -5.77
N SER A 158 19.69 13.27 -5.78
CA SER A 158 20.62 12.70 -4.79
C SER A 158 20.40 13.27 -3.38
N ASN A 159 20.04 14.55 -3.26
CA ASN A 159 19.56 15.16 -2.03
C ASN A 159 18.08 14.85 -1.79
N ASP A 160 17.74 14.29 -0.64
CA ASP A 160 16.37 13.84 -0.32
C ASP A 160 15.36 14.99 -0.26
N LYS A 161 15.74 16.17 0.27
CA LYS A 161 14.85 17.35 0.32
C LYS A 161 14.53 17.87 -1.09
N GLU A 162 15.54 17.93 -1.96
CA GLU A 162 15.34 18.32 -3.36
C GLU A 162 14.53 17.27 -4.13
N SER A 163 14.74 15.97 -3.88
CA SER A 163 13.92 14.89 -4.46
C SER A 163 12.43 15.10 -4.13
N ILE A 164 12.11 15.43 -2.88
CA ILE A 164 10.73 15.70 -2.45
C ILE A 164 10.16 16.97 -3.08
N LYS A 165 10.94 18.04 -3.23
CA LYS A 165 10.47 19.25 -3.92
C LYS A 165 10.07 18.94 -5.37
N LEU A 166 10.92 18.21 -6.11
CA LEU A 166 10.62 17.78 -7.48
C LEU A 166 9.36 16.91 -7.56
N TRP A 167 9.17 16.01 -6.58
CA TRP A 167 7.93 15.24 -6.46
C TRP A 167 6.71 16.11 -6.26
N VAL A 168 6.78 17.09 -5.36
CA VAL A 168 5.67 18.00 -5.08
C VAL A 168 5.32 18.84 -6.31
N ASP A 169 6.31 19.27 -7.08
CA ASP A 169 6.07 20.00 -8.32
C ASP A 169 5.44 19.11 -9.40
N THR A 170 5.90 17.85 -9.51
CA THR A 170 5.29 16.84 -10.39
C THR A 170 3.82 16.59 -10.00
N LEU A 171 3.55 16.36 -8.71
CA LEU A 171 2.19 16.15 -8.22
C LEU A 171 1.27 17.35 -8.49
N LYS A 172 1.77 18.58 -8.34
CA LYS A 172 1.01 19.79 -8.69
C LYS A 172 0.67 19.83 -10.19
N GLN A 173 1.61 19.48 -11.07
CA GLN A 173 1.37 19.39 -12.51
C GLN A 173 0.33 18.32 -12.85
N GLU A 174 0.30 17.21 -12.10
CA GLU A 174 -0.72 16.16 -12.21
C GLU A 174 -2.06 16.53 -11.52
N GLY A 175 -2.24 17.77 -11.05
CA GLY A 175 -3.49 18.26 -10.47
C GLY A 175 -3.74 17.85 -9.02
N PHE A 176 -2.73 17.28 -8.33
CA PHE A 176 -2.82 17.02 -6.90
C PHE A 176 -2.78 18.34 -6.13
N PHE A 177 -3.44 18.34 -4.97
CA PHE A 177 -3.05 19.31 -3.94
C PHE A 177 -1.78 18.77 -3.30
N SER A 178 -0.77 19.60 -3.16
CA SER A 178 0.50 19.21 -2.54
C SER A 178 1.13 20.39 -1.82
N LEU A 179 1.58 20.14 -0.59
CA LEU A 179 2.15 21.12 0.31
C LEU A 179 3.47 20.59 0.84
N ILE A 180 4.53 21.39 0.72
CA ILE A 180 5.83 21.14 1.35
C ILE A 180 6.29 22.39 2.08
N ARG A 181 6.68 22.24 3.35
CA ARG A 181 7.35 23.29 4.13
C ARG A 181 8.49 22.68 4.94
N PHE A 182 9.61 23.39 4.99
CA PHE A 182 10.71 23.09 5.87
C PHE A 182 10.80 24.24 6.88
N HIS A 183 10.55 23.95 8.15
CA HIS A 183 10.67 24.94 9.21
C HIS A 183 12.14 25.05 9.66
N GLU A 184 12.61 26.27 9.90
CA GLU A 184 13.95 26.49 10.43
C GLU A 184 14.05 25.89 11.83
N ASN A 185 15.02 24.99 12.04
CA ASN A 185 15.18 24.22 13.28
C ASN A 185 13.91 23.50 13.76
N GLY A 186 12.98 23.22 12.84
CA GLY A 186 11.68 22.65 13.14
C GLY A 186 11.35 21.47 12.23
N PRO A 187 10.18 20.86 12.45
CA PRO A 187 9.74 19.75 11.62
C PRO A 187 9.53 20.15 10.17
N PHE A 188 9.49 19.18 9.27
CA PHE A 188 8.98 19.41 7.93
C PHE A 188 7.50 19.05 7.84
N LEU A 189 6.80 19.66 6.89
CA LEU A 189 5.42 19.34 6.54
C LEU A 189 5.38 18.90 5.08
N LEU A 190 5.04 17.65 4.82
CA LEU A 190 4.73 17.15 3.47
C LEU A 190 3.30 16.60 3.45
N SER A 191 2.41 17.17 2.63
CA SER A 191 1.04 16.66 2.49
C SER A 191 0.60 16.64 1.03
N TRP A 192 -0.20 15.66 0.63
CA TRP A 192 -0.75 15.59 -0.71
C TRP A 192 -2.12 14.88 -0.75
N VAL A 193 -2.92 15.30 -1.74
CA VAL A 193 -4.29 14.83 -1.98
C VAL A 193 -4.51 14.75 -3.51
N SER A 194 -4.82 13.56 -4.01
CA SER A 194 -5.15 13.32 -5.42
C SER A 194 -6.47 13.96 -5.83
N PHE A 195 -6.64 14.21 -7.13
CA PHE A 195 -7.88 14.75 -7.68
C PHE A 195 -9.14 13.95 -7.29
N TRP A 196 -9.03 12.61 -7.27
CA TRP A 196 -10.16 11.77 -6.84
C TRP A 196 -10.48 11.95 -5.35
N GLN A 197 -9.45 11.98 -4.49
CA GLN A 197 -9.65 12.22 -3.05
C GLN A 197 -10.28 13.60 -2.78
N LYS A 198 -9.95 14.64 -3.58
CA LYS A 198 -10.60 15.96 -3.51
C LYS A 198 -12.12 15.89 -3.74
N LYS A 199 -12.62 14.91 -4.51
CA LYS A 199 -14.05 14.70 -4.74
C LYS A 199 -14.74 13.92 -3.60
N VAL A 200 -14.00 13.04 -2.93
CA VAL A 200 -14.52 12.20 -1.84
C VAL A 200 -14.55 12.96 -0.51
N SER A 201 -13.46 13.68 -0.21
CA SER A 201 -13.22 14.33 1.08
C SER A 201 -14.32 15.33 1.53
N PRO A 202 -14.81 16.26 0.68
CA PRO A 202 -15.82 17.25 1.06
C PRO A 202 -17.21 16.65 1.37
N LYS A 203 -17.49 15.44 0.89
CA LYS A 203 -18.78 14.76 1.10
C LYS A 203 -18.88 14.09 2.46
N ALA A 204 -17.75 13.88 3.14
CA ALA A 204 -17.71 13.20 4.42
C ALA A 204 -17.87 14.16 5.59
N GLU A 205 -18.80 13.84 6.49
CA GLU A 205 -19.00 14.58 7.76
C GLU A 205 -18.10 14.06 8.88
N GLU A 206 -17.53 12.86 8.71
CA GLU A 206 -16.72 12.18 9.71
C GLU A 206 -15.38 11.76 9.12
N TRP A 207 -14.29 12.20 9.75
CA TRP A 207 -12.94 11.74 9.42
C TRP A 207 -12.36 10.93 10.57
N CYS A 208 -11.47 10.01 10.24
CA CYS A 208 -10.54 9.44 11.19
C CYS A 208 -9.10 9.83 10.79
N ILE A 209 -8.29 10.26 11.75
CA ILE A 209 -6.88 10.58 11.54
C ILE A 209 -6.05 9.63 12.41
N ASP A 210 -5.11 8.94 11.79
CA ASP A 210 -4.18 8.02 12.46
C ASP A 210 -2.76 8.41 12.12
N SER A 211 -1.93 8.49 13.15
CA SER A 211 -0.49 8.63 12.99
C SER A 211 0.18 7.26 13.10
N THR A 212 0.98 6.91 12.09
CA THR A 212 1.83 5.73 12.12
C THR A 212 3.28 6.18 12.31
N HIS A 213 3.90 5.75 13.42
CA HIS A 213 5.30 6.01 13.73
C HIS A 213 6.25 5.10 12.96
N LYS A 214 7.49 5.55 12.79
CA LYS A 214 8.60 4.77 12.21
C LYS A 214 8.28 4.26 10.80
N THR A 215 7.68 5.14 10.00
CA THR A 215 7.16 4.77 8.68
C THR A 215 8.17 5.03 7.57
N CYS A 216 8.97 6.07 7.71
CA CYS A 216 10.07 6.44 6.81
C CYS A 216 11.16 7.20 7.58
N LYS A 217 12.32 7.42 6.97
CA LYS A 217 13.42 8.23 7.54
C LYS A 217 13.12 9.72 7.46
N SER A 218 13.54 10.48 8.48
CA SER A 218 13.37 11.94 8.47
C SER A 218 14.25 12.60 7.41
N LEU A 219 13.69 13.64 6.76
CA LEU A 219 14.42 14.50 5.83
C LEU A 219 15.40 15.45 6.53
N ASN A 220 15.18 15.73 7.82
CA ASN A 220 16.07 16.59 8.61
C ASN A 220 17.20 15.78 9.26
N ASN A 221 16.90 14.59 9.77
CA ASN A 221 17.87 13.70 10.39
C ASN A 221 17.65 12.23 9.98
N PRO A 222 18.50 11.64 9.12
CA PRO A 222 18.37 10.25 8.68
C PRO A 222 18.46 9.18 9.80
N ALA A 223 19.01 9.54 10.97
CA ALA A 223 19.02 8.66 12.14
C ALA A 223 17.62 8.50 12.76
N GLU A 224 16.76 9.50 12.57
CA GLU A 224 15.41 9.55 13.12
C GLU A 224 14.38 9.02 12.11
N ASN A 225 13.14 8.85 12.59
CA ASN A 225 12.05 8.37 11.74
C ASN A 225 10.88 9.36 11.77
N SER A 226 10.16 9.41 10.67
CA SER A 226 9.00 10.25 10.50
C SER A 226 7.68 9.53 10.83
N TYR A 227 6.69 10.37 11.10
CA TYR A 227 5.29 10.07 11.32
C TYR A 227 4.56 10.18 9.99
N LEU A 228 3.73 9.19 9.68
CA LEU A 228 2.77 9.25 8.58
C LEU A 228 1.38 9.40 9.18
N PHE A 229 0.77 10.56 8.99
CA PHE A 229 -0.63 10.81 9.26
C PHE A 229 -1.45 10.44 8.03
N THR A 230 -2.54 9.73 8.25
CA THR A 230 -3.53 9.45 7.21
C THR A 230 -4.89 9.92 7.69
N ALA A 231 -5.54 10.80 6.93
CA ALA A 231 -6.95 11.07 7.10
C ALA A 231 -7.76 10.08 6.24
N VAL A 232 -8.73 9.39 6.85
CA VAL A 232 -9.59 8.41 6.21
C VAL A 232 -11.06 8.77 6.42
N VAL A 233 -11.90 8.38 5.47
CA VAL A 233 -13.36 8.53 5.54
C VAL A 233 -14.04 7.23 5.16
N GLY A 234 -15.25 6.99 5.68
CA GLY A 234 -16.09 5.90 5.22
C GLY A 234 -16.59 6.17 3.81
N SER A 235 -16.42 5.22 2.89
CA SER A 235 -17.02 5.27 1.56
C SER A 235 -18.47 4.77 1.63
N PRO A 236 -19.46 5.57 1.22
CA PRO A 236 -20.85 5.11 1.15
C PRO A 236 -21.06 4.09 0.03
N ILE A 237 -20.11 3.97 -0.91
CA ILE A 237 -20.19 3.06 -2.05
C ILE A 237 -19.69 1.67 -1.66
N THR A 238 -18.52 1.60 -1.04
CA THR A 238 -17.86 0.30 -0.76
C THR A 238 -18.09 -0.20 0.66
N SER A 239 -18.64 0.65 1.54
CA SER A 239 -18.65 0.45 2.99
C SER A 239 -17.25 0.20 3.59
N LYS A 240 -16.19 0.55 2.84
CA LYS A 240 -14.80 0.51 3.30
C LYS A 240 -14.32 1.93 3.57
N SER A 241 -13.26 2.08 4.37
CA SER A 241 -12.60 3.37 4.44
C SER A 241 -11.72 3.65 3.24
N VAL A 242 -11.64 4.93 2.93
CA VAL A 242 -10.83 5.49 1.86
C VAL A 242 -9.88 6.51 2.48
N PRO A 243 -8.56 6.40 2.25
CA PRO A 243 -7.64 7.47 2.60
C PRO A 243 -7.94 8.68 1.72
N VAL A 244 -8.16 9.84 2.33
CA VAL A 244 -8.47 11.09 1.64
C VAL A 244 -7.33 12.10 1.70
N CYS A 245 -6.37 11.93 2.61
CA CYS A 245 -5.20 12.78 2.69
C CYS A 245 -4.04 12.04 3.37
N PHE A 246 -2.82 12.31 2.88
CA PHE A 246 -1.59 11.89 3.54
C PHE A 246 -0.80 13.10 4.04
N PHE A 247 -0.12 12.94 5.17
CA PHE A 247 0.74 13.95 5.77
C PHE A 247 1.95 13.27 6.42
N ILE A 248 3.16 13.74 6.13
CA ILE A 248 4.42 13.26 6.72
C ILE A 248 5.13 14.43 7.40
N THR A 249 5.59 14.17 8.62
CA THR A 249 6.44 15.05 9.43
C THR A 249 7.41 14.19 10.25
N ASP A 250 8.56 14.72 10.65
CA ASP A 250 9.48 14.08 11.59
C ASP A 250 9.16 14.29 13.06
N HIS A 251 8.32 15.28 13.40
CA HIS A 251 7.84 15.47 14.76
C HIS A 251 6.34 15.81 14.79
N GLU A 252 5.66 15.22 15.78
CA GLU A 252 4.26 15.54 16.09
C GLU A 252 4.22 16.83 16.93
N VAL A 253 4.14 17.97 16.25
CA VAL A 253 4.11 19.31 16.87
C VAL A 253 2.81 20.02 16.50
N LEU A 254 2.21 20.68 17.48
CA LEU A 254 0.92 21.38 17.38
C LEU A 254 0.87 22.31 16.16
N SER A 255 1.85 23.20 16.03
CA SER A 255 1.91 24.20 14.96
C SER A 255 2.00 23.61 13.56
N THR A 256 2.58 22.41 13.41
CA THR A 256 2.68 21.73 12.10
C THR A 256 1.36 21.06 11.75
N SER A 257 0.72 20.41 12.72
CA SER A 257 -0.62 19.84 12.55
C SER A 257 -1.68 20.91 12.30
N GLU A 258 -1.60 22.07 12.96
CA GLU A 258 -2.47 23.22 12.71
C GLU A 258 -2.31 23.77 11.29
N GLN A 259 -1.08 23.96 10.83
CA GLN A 259 -0.81 24.40 9.45
C GLN A 259 -1.36 23.41 8.43
N TRP A 260 -1.17 22.11 8.68
CA TRP A 260 -1.71 21.07 7.82
C TRP A 260 -3.24 21.12 7.76
N LEU A 261 -3.92 21.07 8.91
CA LEU A 261 -5.39 21.11 8.96
C LEU A 261 -5.96 22.42 8.39
N THR A 262 -5.29 23.56 8.63
CA THR A 262 -5.68 24.85 8.06
C THR A 262 -5.58 24.83 6.53
N SER A 263 -4.52 24.22 5.98
CA SER A 263 -4.36 24.09 4.54
C SER A 263 -5.48 23.23 3.92
N LEU A 264 -5.90 22.16 4.60
CA LEU A 264 -7.03 21.33 4.13
C LEU A 264 -8.36 22.10 4.22
N LYS A 265 -8.63 22.77 5.34
CA LYS A 265 -9.87 23.55 5.55
C LYS A 265 -10.01 24.72 4.56
N SER A 266 -8.90 25.37 4.20
CA SER A 266 -8.91 26.48 3.24
C SER A 266 -8.98 26.01 1.79
N THR A 267 -8.42 24.84 1.49
CA THR A 267 -8.42 24.29 0.12
C THR A 267 -9.71 23.55 -0.21
N PHE A 268 -10.31 22.88 0.77
CA PHE A 268 -11.46 22.01 0.58
C PHE A 268 -12.67 22.53 1.36
N THR A 269 -13.85 22.50 0.73
CA THR A 269 -15.12 22.84 1.39
C THR A 269 -15.57 21.70 2.31
N LEU A 270 -14.90 21.55 3.45
CA LEU A 270 -15.13 20.45 4.39
C LEU A 270 -16.43 20.65 5.19
N LYS A 271 -17.31 19.64 5.18
CA LYS A 271 -18.55 19.59 5.99
C LYS A 271 -18.38 18.78 7.27
N LEU A 272 -17.19 18.87 7.87
CA LEU A 272 -16.81 18.07 9.02
C LEU A 272 -17.69 18.39 10.23
N LYS A 273 -18.24 17.34 10.83
CA LYS A 273 -18.93 17.36 12.13
C LYS A 273 -18.12 16.63 13.19
N LYS A 274 -17.36 15.60 12.81
CA LYS A 274 -16.59 14.77 13.76
C LYS A 274 -15.22 14.40 13.19
N ILE A 275 -14.22 14.37 14.06
CA ILE A 275 -12.91 13.81 13.77
C ILE A 275 -12.55 12.82 14.87
N ILE A 276 -12.25 11.58 14.48
CA ILE A 276 -11.83 10.49 15.33
C ILE A 276 -10.31 10.40 15.26
N ILE A 277 -9.64 10.48 16.40
CA ILE A 277 -8.18 10.45 16.48
C ILE A 277 -7.69 9.44 17.51
N ASP A 278 -6.38 9.20 17.51
CA ASP A 278 -5.74 8.56 18.66
C ASP A 278 -5.78 9.52 19.87
N CYS A 279 -5.48 9.03 21.08
CA CYS A 279 -5.51 9.88 22.28
C CYS A 279 -4.31 10.86 22.36
N SER A 280 -4.02 11.60 21.28
CA SER A 280 -2.97 12.61 21.18
C SER A 280 -3.45 13.99 21.60
N LEU A 281 -2.77 14.60 22.56
CA LEU A 281 -3.03 15.99 22.95
C LEU A 281 -2.70 16.98 21.82
N THR A 282 -1.69 16.66 21.00
CA THR A 282 -1.28 17.49 19.87
C THR A 282 -2.36 17.54 18.81
N GLU A 283 -2.94 16.39 18.45
CA GLU A 283 -4.04 16.30 17.50
C GLU A 283 -5.29 17.00 18.03
N VAL A 284 -5.66 16.78 19.30
CA VAL A 284 -6.78 17.50 19.95
C VAL A 284 -6.58 19.01 19.86
N GLY A 285 -5.40 19.50 20.22
CA GLY A 285 -5.08 20.92 20.19
C GLY A 285 -5.20 21.50 18.79
N ALA A 286 -4.63 20.82 17.79
CA ALA A 286 -4.64 21.30 16.41
C ALA A 286 -6.05 21.34 15.83
N ILE A 287 -6.87 20.32 16.10
CA ILE A 287 -8.26 20.28 15.64
C ILE A 287 -9.07 21.42 16.27
N ARG A 288 -8.92 21.65 17.59
CA ARG A 288 -9.63 22.72 18.29
C ARG A 288 -9.22 24.11 17.81
N SER A 289 -7.92 24.30 17.53
CA SER A 289 -7.39 25.54 16.98
C SER A 289 -7.98 25.86 15.59
N VAL A 290 -8.10 24.86 14.73
CA VAL A 290 -8.54 25.05 13.32
C VAL A 290 -10.07 25.03 13.15
N PHE A 291 -10.77 24.15 13.87
CA PHE A 291 -12.21 23.93 13.70
C PHE A 291 -13.06 24.43 14.86
N GLY A 292 -12.46 24.85 15.97
CA GLY A 292 -13.18 25.27 17.17
C GLY A 292 -14.07 24.16 17.73
N ASP A 293 -15.21 24.55 18.30
CA ASP A 293 -16.20 23.62 18.84
C ASP A 293 -17.20 23.09 17.82
N ALA A 294 -17.13 23.57 16.57
CA ALA A 294 -17.99 23.11 15.47
C ALA A 294 -17.73 21.64 15.09
N VAL A 295 -16.54 21.12 15.40
CA VAL A 295 -16.15 19.73 15.13
C VAL A 295 -15.94 18.99 16.43
N GLN A 296 -16.67 17.88 16.61
CA GLN A 296 -16.48 17.00 17.75
C GLN A 296 -15.22 16.16 17.60
N VAL A 297 -14.39 16.13 18.64
CA VAL A 297 -13.20 15.27 18.69
C VAL A 297 -13.51 14.00 19.48
N LEU A 298 -13.41 12.87 18.80
CA LEU A 298 -13.67 11.54 19.34
C LEU A 298 -12.37 10.71 19.37
N LEU A 299 -12.36 9.67 20.21
CA LEU A 299 -11.20 8.80 20.41
C LEU A 299 -11.44 7.43 19.75
N CYS A 300 -10.41 6.94 19.08
CA CYS A 300 -10.43 5.64 18.42
C CYS A 300 -10.59 4.48 19.43
N HIS A 301 -11.65 3.69 19.29
CA HIS A 301 -11.93 2.52 20.15
C HIS A 301 -10.79 1.51 20.18
N TRP A 302 -10.15 1.27 19.03
CA TRP A 302 -9.04 0.31 18.96
C TRP A 302 -7.87 0.76 19.84
N TYR A 303 -7.53 2.05 19.81
CA TYR A 303 -6.46 2.60 20.64
C TYR A 303 -6.81 2.48 22.13
N ILE A 304 -8.06 2.80 22.49
CA ILE A 304 -8.57 2.67 23.86
C ILE A 304 -8.51 1.23 24.35
N LYS A 305 -9.06 0.28 23.58
CA LYS A 305 -9.04 -1.15 23.89
C LYS A 305 -7.60 -1.63 24.08
N ARG A 306 -6.66 -1.16 23.26
CA ARG A 306 -5.23 -1.50 23.37
C ARG A 306 -4.58 -0.92 24.63
N ALA A 307 -4.92 0.32 24.99
CA ALA A 307 -4.45 0.95 26.22
C ALA A 307 -4.99 0.21 27.46
N TRP A 308 -6.29 -0.13 27.45
CA TRP A 308 -6.91 -0.96 28.48
C TRP A 308 -6.23 -2.32 28.57
N GLU A 309 -6.01 -3.02 27.47
CA GLU A 309 -5.39 -4.35 27.46
C GLU A 309 -3.99 -4.35 28.12
N THR A 310 -3.21 -3.29 27.91
CA THR A 310 -1.90 -3.14 28.55
C THR A 310 -2.02 -3.07 30.07
N HIS A 311 -3.00 -2.33 30.57
CA HIS A 311 -3.29 -2.21 32.00
C HIS A 311 -4.00 -3.43 32.58
N ILE A 312 -4.90 -4.08 31.84
CA ILE A 312 -5.55 -5.33 32.25
C ILE A 312 -4.49 -6.40 32.51
N LYS A 313 -3.53 -6.57 31.60
CA LYS A 313 -2.45 -7.56 31.77
C LYS A 313 -1.54 -7.25 32.95
N LYS A 314 -1.32 -5.96 33.25
CA LYS A 314 -0.41 -5.50 34.30
C LYS A 314 -1.05 -5.49 35.69
N ASP A 315 -2.30 -5.01 35.77
CA ASP A 315 -2.94 -4.63 37.02
C ASP A 315 -3.98 -5.68 37.49
N ILE A 316 -4.35 -6.64 36.62
CA ILE A 316 -5.24 -7.76 36.93
C ILE A 316 -4.43 -9.06 36.89
N GLU A 317 -3.91 -9.47 38.05
CA GLU A 317 -3.24 -10.77 38.25
C GLU A 317 -3.86 -11.50 39.44
N VAL A 318 -4.15 -12.79 39.26
CA VAL A 318 -4.54 -13.69 40.36
C VAL A 318 -3.34 -14.58 40.67
N ASN A 319 -2.93 -14.61 41.94
CA ASN A 319 -1.77 -15.37 42.38
C ASN A 319 -1.87 -16.85 41.97
N LYS A 320 -0.90 -17.32 41.18
CA LYS A 320 -0.62 -18.73 40.83
C LYS A 320 -1.67 -19.48 40.00
N ALA A 321 -2.62 -18.81 39.34
CA ALA A 321 -3.57 -19.47 38.43
C ALA A 321 -3.73 -18.69 37.10
N THR A 322 -3.16 -19.23 36.02
CA THR A 322 -3.19 -18.63 34.68
C THR A 322 -4.60 -18.59 34.09
N GLU A 323 -5.37 -19.68 34.24
CA GLU A 323 -6.74 -19.78 33.71
C GLU A 323 -7.73 -18.87 34.46
N GLN A 324 -7.64 -18.82 35.79
CA GLN A 324 -8.48 -17.92 36.59
C GLN A 324 -8.17 -16.45 36.30
N SER A 325 -6.88 -16.10 36.14
CA SER A 325 -6.49 -14.75 35.73
C SER A 325 -7.10 -14.37 34.38
N GLU A 326 -7.09 -15.26 33.40
CA GLU A 326 -7.66 -14.97 32.08
C GLU A 326 -9.19 -14.86 32.13
N ASN A 327 -9.87 -15.65 32.96
CA ASN A 327 -11.32 -15.53 33.18
C ASN A 327 -11.69 -14.16 33.76
N VAL A 328 -10.94 -13.67 34.75
CA VAL A 328 -11.17 -12.34 35.34
C VAL A 328 -10.88 -11.24 34.31
N ARG A 329 -9.77 -11.33 33.57
CA ARG A 329 -9.44 -10.38 32.49
C ARG A 329 -10.49 -10.36 31.40
N SER A 330 -10.99 -11.52 30.99
CA SER A 330 -12.10 -11.64 30.03
C SER A 330 -13.36 -10.96 30.55
N ALA A 331 -13.73 -11.19 31.81
CA ALA A 331 -14.88 -10.52 32.42
C ALA A 331 -14.70 -8.99 32.47
N VAL A 332 -13.50 -8.50 32.80
CA VAL A 332 -13.17 -7.06 32.77
C VAL A 332 -13.35 -6.50 31.36
N ARG A 333 -12.83 -7.18 30.32
CA ARG A 333 -13.01 -6.78 28.92
C ARG A 333 -14.50 -6.69 28.54
N THR A 334 -15.30 -7.66 28.95
CA THR A 334 -16.76 -7.64 28.70
C THR A 334 -17.41 -6.42 29.33
N SER A 335 -17.13 -6.12 30.61
CA SER A 335 -17.70 -4.94 31.27
C SER A 335 -17.23 -3.61 30.63
N LEU A 336 -15.95 -3.53 30.23
CA LEU A 336 -15.41 -2.38 29.50
C LEU A 336 -16.09 -2.19 28.13
N ASN A 337 -16.32 -3.28 27.40
CA ASN A 337 -17.07 -3.24 26.15
C ASN A 337 -18.52 -2.79 26.39
N SER A 338 -19.21 -3.30 27.41
CA SER A 338 -20.56 -2.83 27.74
C SER A 338 -20.61 -1.32 27.96
N MET A 339 -19.64 -0.74 28.66
CA MET A 339 -19.53 0.72 28.81
C MET A 339 -19.22 1.43 27.47
N MET A 340 -18.34 0.87 26.65
CA MET A 340 -18.01 1.41 25.33
C MET A 340 -19.20 1.39 24.38
N TYR A 341 -20.08 0.41 24.48
CA TYR A 341 -21.25 0.20 23.60
C TYR A 341 -22.59 0.61 24.25
N ALA A 342 -22.57 1.25 25.42
CA ALA A 342 -23.76 1.74 26.10
C ALA A 342 -24.53 2.72 25.20
N LYS A 343 -25.86 2.67 25.18
CA LYS A 343 -26.70 3.47 24.26
C LYS A 343 -27.17 4.79 24.86
N SER A 344 -27.00 4.97 26.17
CA SER A 344 -27.43 6.16 26.92
C SER A 344 -26.44 6.53 28.02
N CYS A 345 -26.50 7.78 28.48
CA CYS A 345 -25.70 8.27 29.62
C CYS A 345 -25.99 7.45 30.88
N GLU A 346 -27.26 7.12 31.10
CA GLU A 346 -27.75 6.40 32.27
C GLU A 346 -27.24 4.96 32.28
N GLU A 347 -27.27 4.29 31.12
CA GLU A 347 -26.71 2.94 30.96
C GLU A 347 -25.20 2.93 31.19
N PHE A 348 -24.51 3.96 30.70
CA PHE A 348 -23.07 4.13 30.93
C PHE A 348 -22.77 4.31 32.43
N ASP A 349 -23.44 5.24 33.10
CA ASP A 349 -23.19 5.57 34.50
C ASP A 349 -23.53 4.38 35.41
N LEU A 350 -24.62 3.66 35.12
CA LEU A 350 -24.95 2.40 35.79
C LEU A 350 -23.84 1.36 35.60
N SER A 351 -23.34 1.22 34.37
CA SER A 351 -22.26 0.26 34.06
C SER A 351 -20.96 0.60 34.78
N VAL A 352 -20.61 1.89 34.91
CA VAL A 352 -19.45 2.35 35.69
C VAL A 352 -19.62 2.01 37.19
N SER A 353 -20.79 2.27 37.77
CA SER A 353 -21.05 1.95 39.17
C SER A 353 -20.96 0.44 39.43
N LEU A 354 -21.55 -0.39 38.55
CA LEU A 354 -21.44 -1.85 38.63
C LEU A 354 -19.99 -2.32 38.45
N PHE A 355 -19.24 -1.71 37.53
CA PHE A 355 -17.82 -2.01 37.32
C PHE A 355 -17.00 -1.74 38.58
N ASN A 356 -17.15 -0.55 39.17
CA ASN A 356 -16.43 -0.14 40.38
C ASN A 356 -16.75 -1.03 41.59
N LEU A 357 -18.01 -1.44 41.75
CA LEU A 357 -18.41 -2.38 42.80
C LEU A 357 -17.82 -3.78 42.58
N LYS A 358 -17.91 -4.29 41.35
CA LYS A 358 -17.49 -5.65 40.99
C LYS A 358 -15.97 -5.83 41.07
N TYR A 359 -15.20 -4.81 40.71
CA TYR A 359 -13.73 -4.87 40.62
C TYR A 359 -13.03 -4.04 41.70
N LYS A 360 -13.72 -3.71 42.81
CA LYS A 360 -13.19 -2.87 43.91
C LYS A 360 -11.84 -3.33 44.47
N GLU A 361 -11.54 -4.63 44.39
CA GLU A 361 -10.30 -5.24 44.89
C GLU A 361 -9.14 -5.04 43.90
N ASN A 362 -9.43 -4.77 42.62
CA ASN A 362 -8.46 -4.44 41.59
C ASN A 362 -8.16 -2.93 41.56
N ILE A 363 -7.77 -2.38 42.72
CA ILE A 363 -7.66 -0.94 42.97
C ILE A 363 -6.84 -0.22 41.90
N SER A 364 -5.67 -0.75 41.53
CA SER A 364 -4.78 -0.13 40.53
C SER A 364 -5.46 0.08 39.17
N PHE A 365 -6.20 -0.92 38.69
CA PHE A 365 -6.89 -0.84 37.41
C PHE A 365 -8.11 0.09 37.48
N VAL A 366 -8.89 -0.03 38.56
CA VAL A 366 -10.08 0.80 38.79
C VAL A 366 -9.70 2.28 38.89
N ASP A 367 -8.64 2.61 39.63
CA ASP A 367 -8.11 3.97 39.73
C ASP A 367 -7.65 4.50 38.38
N TYR A 368 -6.88 3.69 37.64
CA TYR A 368 -6.46 4.03 36.28
C TYR A 368 -7.66 4.34 35.39
N PHE A 369 -8.67 3.47 35.41
CA PHE A 369 -9.86 3.61 34.57
C PHE A 369 -10.67 4.86 34.92
N ASN A 370 -10.96 5.06 36.20
CA ASN A 370 -11.76 6.19 36.68
C ASN A 370 -11.04 7.54 36.52
N LYS A 371 -9.72 7.60 36.68
CA LYS A 371 -8.97 8.85 36.52
C LYS A 371 -8.79 9.21 35.05
N LEU A 372 -8.55 8.24 34.17
CA LEU A 372 -8.15 8.51 32.80
C LEU A 372 -9.31 8.48 31.79
N TRP A 373 -10.24 7.54 31.93
CA TRP A 373 -11.23 7.23 30.89
C TRP A 373 -12.63 7.76 31.19
N VAL A 374 -13.09 7.65 32.44
CA VAL A 374 -14.43 8.15 32.83
C VAL A 374 -14.61 9.65 32.56
N PRO A 375 -13.64 10.56 32.86
CA PRO A 375 -13.79 11.98 32.55
C PRO A 375 -13.87 12.27 31.05
N LYS A 376 -13.44 11.33 30.21
CA LYS A 376 -13.44 11.43 28.74
C LYS A 376 -14.60 10.68 28.09
N LYS A 377 -15.59 10.19 28.86
CA LYS A 377 -16.67 9.29 28.39
C LYS A 377 -17.38 9.74 27.10
N GLN A 378 -17.62 11.05 26.97
CA GLN A 378 -18.24 11.67 25.79
C GLN A 378 -17.43 11.52 24.49
N ARG A 379 -16.14 11.15 24.59
CA ARG A 379 -15.25 10.99 23.43
C ARG A 379 -15.13 9.55 22.96
N TRP A 380 -15.65 8.56 23.70
CA TRP A 380 -15.42 7.15 23.37
C TRP A 380 -16.57 6.17 23.62
N SER A 381 -17.61 6.52 24.37
CA SER A 381 -18.77 5.64 24.52
C SER A 381 -19.74 5.84 23.36
N GLN A 382 -20.33 4.75 22.83
CA GLN A 382 -21.33 4.74 21.76
C GLN A 382 -22.66 5.38 22.11
N ALA A 383 -22.86 5.78 23.37
CA ALA A 383 -23.87 6.78 23.72
C ALA A 383 -23.67 8.07 22.90
N TRP A 384 -22.51 8.20 22.24
CA TRP A 384 -22.19 9.13 21.18
C TRP A 384 -21.64 8.37 19.94
N PRO A 385 -22.08 8.63 18.69
CA PRO A 385 -21.84 7.72 17.55
C PRO A 385 -20.35 7.59 17.17
N HIS A 386 -19.92 6.38 16.80
CA HIS A 386 -18.54 6.04 16.44
C HIS A 386 -18.42 5.05 15.26
N ILE A 387 -17.32 5.14 14.52
CA ILE A 387 -16.90 4.20 13.47
C ILE A 387 -15.59 3.50 13.90
N GLU A 388 -15.52 2.16 13.76
CA GLU A 388 -14.38 1.32 14.16
C GLU A 388 -13.32 1.17 13.04
N SER A 389 -12.05 1.19 13.49
CA SER A 389 -10.74 1.09 12.81
C SER A 389 -10.65 0.53 11.38
N TYR A 390 -10.08 1.34 10.47
CA TYR A 390 -9.77 0.94 9.08
C TYR A 390 -8.27 1.03 8.70
N HIS A 391 -7.35 0.78 9.64
CA HIS A 391 -5.91 0.93 9.37
C HIS A 391 -5.19 -0.35 8.94
N ASN A 392 -5.85 -1.52 9.01
CA ASN A 392 -5.20 -2.79 8.70
C ASN A 392 -4.76 -2.87 7.23
N GLN A 393 -5.58 -2.38 6.28
CA GLN A 393 -5.28 -2.50 4.85
C GLN A 393 -4.09 -1.65 4.42
N ILE A 394 -3.99 -0.40 4.91
CA ILE A 394 -2.84 0.47 4.64
C ILE A 394 -1.57 -0.18 5.16
N LYS A 395 -1.59 -0.62 6.43
CA LYS A 395 -0.43 -1.25 7.10
C LYS A 395 -0.02 -2.58 6.45
N SER A 396 -0.97 -3.40 5.99
CA SER A 396 -0.69 -4.72 5.42
C SER A 396 -0.31 -4.70 3.94
N PHE A 397 -1.05 -3.95 3.11
CA PHE A 397 -0.92 -4.01 1.65
C PHE A 397 0.09 -3.00 1.11
N TYR A 398 0.16 -1.79 1.67
CA TYR A 398 0.93 -0.70 1.07
C TYR A 398 2.21 -0.34 1.81
N LEU A 399 2.20 -0.37 3.16
CA LEU A 399 3.42 -0.03 3.90
C LEU A 399 4.45 -1.17 3.89
N GLY A 400 3.99 -2.42 3.67
CA GLY A 400 4.78 -3.62 3.93
C GLY A 400 5.29 -3.62 5.38
N ARG A 401 5.93 -4.69 5.88
CA ARG A 401 6.60 -4.61 7.19
C ARG A 401 7.88 -3.76 7.16
N SER A 402 8.15 -3.04 6.06
CA SER A 402 9.37 -2.26 5.86
C SER A 402 9.24 -0.88 6.52
N ARG A 403 10.12 -0.63 7.49
CA ARG A 403 10.08 0.57 8.36
C ARG A 403 11.21 1.58 8.07
N ASN A 404 12.03 1.32 7.05
CA ASN A 404 13.24 2.07 6.74
C ASN A 404 13.24 2.62 5.30
N LEU A 405 12.08 3.05 4.80
CA LEU A 405 11.97 3.63 3.46
C LEU A 405 12.28 5.13 3.48
N GLY A 406 12.79 5.66 2.36
CA GLY A 406 12.87 7.11 2.12
C GLY A 406 11.47 7.73 2.01
N VAL A 407 11.36 9.04 2.24
CA VAL A 407 10.08 9.77 2.15
C VAL A 407 9.55 9.77 0.71
N ASP A 408 10.43 9.83 -0.28
CA ASP A 408 10.11 9.83 -1.71
C ASP A 408 9.50 8.50 -2.16
N HIS A 409 10.11 7.39 -1.73
CA HIS A 409 9.56 6.06 -1.91
C HIS A 409 8.18 5.95 -1.24
N LYS A 410 8.01 6.55 -0.05
CA LYS A 410 6.72 6.52 0.63
C LYS A 410 5.63 7.29 -0.10
N LEU A 411 5.97 8.49 -0.57
CA LEU A 411 5.10 9.34 -1.38
C LEU A 411 4.67 8.60 -2.65
N TYR A 412 5.61 7.97 -3.36
CA TYR A 412 5.31 7.20 -4.56
C TYR A 412 4.33 6.04 -4.29
N LEU A 413 4.62 5.19 -3.29
CA LEU A 413 3.79 4.02 -2.97
C LEU A 413 2.35 4.41 -2.61
N LEU A 414 2.20 5.40 -1.73
CA LEU A 414 0.88 5.84 -1.29
C LEU A 414 0.11 6.52 -2.43
N THR A 415 0.80 7.25 -3.30
CA THR A 415 0.20 7.86 -4.48
C THR A 415 -0.34 6.81 -5.45
N LYS A 416 0.43 5.75 -5.72
CA LYS A 416 -0.03 4.62 -6.54
C LYS A 416 -1.15 3.83 -5.87
N GLY A 417 -1.07 3.62 -4.56
CA GLY A 417 -2.07 2.85 -3.81
C GLY A 417 -3.48 3.46 -3.82
N ILE A 418 -3.62 4.79 -4.01
CA ILE A 418 -4.93 5.43 -4.16
C ILE A 418 -5.72 4.87 -5.36
N VAL A 419 -5.03 4.47 -6.43
CA VAL A 419 -5.67 3.95 -7.64
C VAL A 419 -6.48 2.68 -7.34
N ASP A 420 -5.99 1.82 -6.45
CA ASP A 420 -6.69 0.61 -6.06
C ASP A 420 -8.00 0.91 -5.32
N TYR A 421 -7.99 1.90 -4.40
CA TYR A 421 -9.20 2.35 -3.70
C TYR A 421 -10.23 2.92 -4.68
N ARG A 422 -9.77 3.70 -5.69
CA ARG A 422 -10.63 4.23 -6.73
C ARG A 422 -11.21 3.10 -7.60
N GLN A 423 -10.39 2.13 -7.98
CA GLN A 423 -10.83 0.99 -8.78
C GLN A 423 -11.86 0.13 -8.03
N ASP A 424 -11.63 -0.14 -6.75
CA ASP A 424 -12.58 -0.85 -5.90
C ASP A 424 -13.91 -0.07 -5.79
N SER A 425 -13.85 1.25 -5.61
CA SER A 425 -15.03 2.11 -5.62
C SER A 425 -15.80 2.05 -6.94
N ILE A 426 -15.11 2.04 -8.09
CA ILE A 426 -15.74 1.94 -9.42
C ILE A 426 -16.38 0.55 -9.59
N ARG A 427 -15.67 -0.51 -9.22
CA ARG A 427 -16.18 -1.89 -9.32
C ARG A 427 -17.44 -2.08 -8.50
N THR A 428 -17.46 -1.57 -7.26
CA THR A 428 -18.66 -1.65 -6.42
C THR A 428 -19.78 -0.76 -6.95
N TYR A 429 -19.48 0.45 -7.39
CA TYR A 429 -20.48 1.36 -7.95
C TYR A 429 -21.23 0.76 -9.14
N TYR A 430 -20.51 0.09 -10.05
CA TYR A 430 -21.12 -0.58 -11.21
C TYR A 430 -21.59 -2.03 -10.92
N GLY A 431 -21.61 -2.47 -9.66
CA GLY A 431 -22.12 -3.79 -9.28
C GLY A 431 -21.24 -4.98 -9.68
N PHE A 432 -19.99 -4.75 -10.11
CA PHE A 432 -19.04 -5.84 -10.34
C PHE A 432 -18.59 -6.51 -9.04
N HIS A 433 -18.72 -5.82 -7.90
CA HIS A 433 -18.40 -6.32 -6.56
C HIS A 433 -19.46 -5.85 -5.57
N ASP A 434 -19.89 -6.71 -4.67
CA ASP A 434 -20.79 -6.31 -3.59
C ASP A 434 -20.08 -5.39 -2.57
N ALA A 435 -20.82 -4.41 -2.06
CA ALA A 435 -20.38 -3.62 -0.91
C ALA A 435 -20.30 -4.55 0.32
N LYS A 436 -19.19 -4.50 1.07
CA LYS A 436 -19.04 -5.28 2.29
C LYS A 436 -19.72 -4.57 3.43
N LEU A 437 -20.88 -5.07 3.85
CA LEU A 437 -21.63 -4.53 4.97
C LEU A 437 -20.99 -4.93 6.31
N ALA A 438 -20.99 -4.02 7.28
CA ALA A 438 -20.71 -4.37 8.66
C ALA A 438 -21.89 -5.15 9.27
N ALA A 439 -21.67 -5.92 10.34
CA ALA A 439 -22.71 -6.76 10.94
C ALA A 439 -23.98 -5.97 11.35
N PHE A 440 -23.82 -4.72 11.83
CA PHE A 440 -24.97 -3.86 12.15
C PHE A 440 -25.70 -3.36 10.88
N GLU A 441 -24.99 -3.19 9.76
CA GLU A 441 -25.58 -2.83 8.47
C GLU A 441 -26.29 -4.02 7.84
N GLU A 442 -25.75 -5.24 8.01
CA GLU A 442 -26.44 -6.48 7.67
C GLU A 442 -27.71 -6.65 8.50
N GLU A 443 -27.67 -6.36 9.80
CA GLU A 443 -28.86 -6.39 10.66
C GLU A 443 -29.89 -5.33 10.23
N LYS A 444 -29.45 -4.11 9.91
CA LYS A 444 -30.33 -3.07 9.35
C LYS A 444 -30.91 -3.47 8.01
N ARG A 445 -30.12 -4.10 7.14
CA ARG A 445 -30.56 -4.59 5.82
C ARG A 445 -31.55 -5.72 5.98
N ALA A 446 -31.33 -6.65 6.91
CA ALA A 446 -32.29 -7.70 7.24
C ALA A 446 -33.62 -7.09 7.72
N LYS A 447 -33.56 -6.14 8.66
CA LYS A 447 -34.73 -5.38 9.12
C LYS A 447 -35.42 -4.61 7.99
N ALA A 448 -34.67 -4.06 7.05
CA ALA A 448 -35.23 -3.37 5.89
C ALA A 448 -35.95 -4.35 4.93
N TYR A 449 -35.43 -5.56 4.75
CA TYR A 449 -36.11 -6.62 3.97
C TYR A 449 -37.31 -7.23 4.70
N GLU A 450 -37.42 -7.05 6.03
CA GLU A 450 -38.62 -7.40 6.80
C GLU A 450 -39.75 -6.37 6.62
N ILE A 451 -39.46 -5.18 6.06
CA ILE A 451 -40.49 -4.18 5.78
C ILE A 451 -41.35 -4.67 4.61
N ASN A 452 -42.65 -4.76 4.85
CA ASN A 452 -43.62 -5.10 3.81
C ASN A 452 -43.54 -4.11 2.63
N PHE A 453 -43.61 -4.64 1.41
CA PHE A 453 -43.50 -3.86 0.18
C PHE A 453 -44.47 -2.67 0.10
N ASP A 454 -45.71 -2.84 0.52
CA ASP A 454 -46.73 -1.79 0.48
C ASP A 454 -46.40 -0.67 1.48
N ILE A 455 -45.86 -1.04 2.64
CA ILE A 455 -45.36 -0.10 3.65
C ILE A 455 -44.16 0.67 3.10
N ALA A 456 -43.20 -0.02 2.48
CA ALA A 456 -42.05 0.63 1.85
C ALA A 456 -42.47 1.62 0.74
N CYS A 457 -43.45 1.26 -0.10
CA CYS A 457 -43.98 2.15 -1.13
C CYS A 457 -44.65 3.40 -0.55
N SER A 458 -45.35 3.28 0.58
CA SER A 458 -45.98 4.42 1.26
C SER A 458 -45.00 5.38 1.94
N MET A 459 -43.75 4.96 2.16
CA MET A 459 -42.68 5.80 2.72
C MET A 459 -41.95 6.65 1.66
N MET A 460 -42.24 6.46 0.37
CA MET A 460 -41.62 7.20 -0.72
C MET A 460 -42.42 8.48 -1.04
N GLU A 461 -41.87 9.65 -0.73
CA GLU A 461 -42.44 10.93 -1.18
C GLU A 461 -42.03 11.21 -2.64
N LYS A 462 -43.03 11.50 -3.49
CA LYS A 462 -42.78 12.02 -4.84
C LYS A 462 -42.21 13.43 -4.72
N ILE A 463 -40.98 13.63 -5.16
CA ILE A 463 -40.46 14.97 -5.42
C ILE A 463 -41.22 15.51 -6.64
N ALA A 464 -41.91 16.64 -6.46
CA ALA A 464 -42.61 17.31 -7.55
C ALA A 464 -41.59 17.78 -8.60
N GLU A 465 -41.83 17.45 -9.87
CA GLU A 465 -41.07 17.98 -11.00
C GLU A 465 -41.24 19.50 -11.03
N ASP A 466 -40.16 20.23 -10.77
CA ASP A 466 -40.11 21.69 -10.97
C ASP A 466 -40.09 21.93 -12.49
N PRO A 467 -40.99 22.75 -13.07
CA PRO A 467 -41.00 22.99 -14.50
C PRO A 467 -39.71 23.73 -14.92
N LEU A 468 -38.92 23.09 -15.78
CA LEU A 468 -37.76 23.69 -16.44
C LEU A 468 -38.14 25.05 -17.05
N SER A 469 -37.46 26.12 -16.61
CA SER A 469 -37.50 27.41 -17.28
C SER A 469 -36.57 27.38 -18.50
N ASP A 470 -37.15 27.56 -19.69
CA ASP A 470 -36.50 27.67 -21.00
C ASP A 470 -35.66 28.95 -21.15
N ASP A 471 -34.54 29.07 -20.45
CA ASP A 471 -33.52 30.08 -20.75
C ASP A 471 -32.10 29.48 -20.63
N LEU A 472 -31.63 28.88 -21.72
CA LEU A 472 -30.24 28.43 -21.90
C LEU A 472 -29.36 29.62 -22.33
N PRO A 473 -28.33 30.02 -21.57
CA PRO A 473 -27.26 30.86 -22.09
C PRO A 473 -26.27 30.03 -22.91
N ASP A 474 -25.74 30.64 -23.98
CA ASP A 474 -24.84 30.06 -24.97
C ASP A 474 -23.64 29.30 -24.36
N VAL A 475 -23.43 28.10 -24.89
CA VAL A 475 -22.42 27.13 -24.50
C VAL A 475 -21.06 27.50 -25.10
N GLU A 476 -20.10 27.89 -24.24
CA GLU A 476 -18.67 27.69 -24.51
C GLU A 476 -18.12 26.64 -23.53
N ASP A 477 -17.71 25.51 -24.11
CA ASP A 477 -16.75 24.51 -23.61
C ASP A 477 -16.67 24.27 -22.08
N ASN A 478 -17.65 23.54 -21.53
CA ASN A 478 -17.47 22.72 -20.34
C ASN A 478 -18.38 21.49 -20.40
N CYS A 479 -17.77 20.31 -20.43
CA CYS A 479 -18.44 19.02 -20.28
C CYS A 479 -18.91 18.86 -18.82
N ASP A 480 -20.11 19.37 -18.52
CA ASP A 480 -20.79 19.14 -17.25
C ASP A 480 -21.56 17.80 -17.25
N ILE A 481 -21.43 17.10 -16.13
CA ILE A 481 -21.78 15.69 -15.92
C ILE A 481 -23.30 15.46 -15.76
N ASP A 482 -24.12 16.52 -15.71
CA ASP A 482 -25.54 16.42 -15.38
C ASP A 482 -26.41 15.89 -16.56
N GLU A 483 -26.01 16.11 -17.81
CA GLU A 483 -26.78 15.61 -18.97
C GLU A 483 -26.58 14.10 -19.18
N ALA A 484 -25.39 13.59 -18.85
CA ALA A 484 -25.08 12.16 -18.87
C ALA A 484 -25.74 11.40 -17.71
N GLU A 485 -26.03 12.06 -16.59
CA GLU A 485 -26.72 11.48 -15.44
C GLU A 485 -28.24 11.37 -15.68
N ASN A 486 -28.83 12.35 -16.37
CA ASN A 486 -30.25 12.33 -16.78
C ASN A 486 -30.52 11.31 -17.90
N LEU A 487 -29.65 11.21 -18.91
CA LEU A 487 -29.77 10.15 -19.94
C LEU A 487 -29.64 8.74 -19.33
N ARG A 488 -28.78 8.58 -18.31
CA ARG A 488 -28.59 7.29 -17.62
C ARG A 488 -29.73 6.92 -16.69
N LEU A 489 -30.38 7.89 -16.05
CA LEU A 489 -31.59 7.62 -15.25
C LEU A 489 -32.75 7.17 -16.15
N ALA A 490 -32.94 7.79 -17.31
CA ALA A 490 -33.92 7.36 -18.30
C ALA A 490 -33.64 5.93 -18.80
N GLU A 491 -32.39 5.60 -19.12
CA GLU A 491 -31.96 4.25 -19.54
C GLU A 491 -32.13 3.21 -18.42
N TYR A 492 -31.91 3.61 -17.16
CA TYR A 492 -32.11 2.75 -15.98
C TYR A 492 -33.60 2.46 -15.74
N PHE A 493 -34.47 3.46 -15.86
CA PHE A 493 -35.93 3.28 -15.74
C PHE A 493 -36.51 2.43 -16.87
N GLU A 494 -36.06 2.63 -18.12
CA GLU A 494 -36.48 1.76 -19.24
C GLU A 494 -36.05 0.30 -19.03
N ASN A 495 -34.84 0.07 -18.53
CA ASN A 495 -34.36 -1.28 -18.25
C ASN A 495 -35.15 -1.95 -17.12
N ILE A 496 -35.47 -1.23 -16.03
CA ILE A 496 -36.34 -1.75 -14.96
C ILE A 496 -37.73 -2.09 -15.50
N GLN A 497 -38.33 -1.22 -16.33
CA GLN A 497 -39.63 -1.48 -16.96
C GLN A 497 -39.60 -2.75 -17.82
N LYS A 498 -38.52 -2.95 -18.58
CA LYS A 498 -38.30 -4.11 -19.44
C LYS A 498 -38.12 -5.41 -18.65
N TYR A 499 -37.38 -5.36 -17.53
CA TYR A 499 -37.25 -6.50 -16.61
C TYR A 499 -38.57 -6.82 -15.90
N HIS A 500 -39.32 -5.81 -15.48
CA HIS A 500 -40.63 -5.98 -14.85
C HIS A 500 -41.64 -6.63 -15.82
N ASN A 501 -41.68 -6.18 -17.07
CA ASN A 501 -42.55 -6.76 -18.11
C ASN A 501 -42.17 -8.20 -18.45
N SER A 502 -40.87 -8.51 -18.51
CA SER A 502 -40.37 -9.87 -18.74
C SER A 502 -40.72 -10.80 -17.57
N PHE A 503 -40.53 -10.33 -16.33
CA PHE A 503 -40.87 -11.09 -15.12
C PHE A 503 -42.38 -11.36 -15.03
N ASN A 504 -43.23 -10.35 -15.29
CA ASN A 504 -44.68 -10.52 -15.32
C ASN A 504 -45.13 -11.49 -16.42
N SER A 505 -44.52 -11.45 -17.61
CA SER A 505 -44.81 -12.40 -18.69
C SER A 505 -44.46 -13.85 -18.30
N ILE A 506 -43.33 -14.06 -17.63
CA ILE A 506 -42.89 -15.38 -17.17
C ILE A 506 -43.77 -15.87 -16.02
N TYR A 507 -44.16 -14.99 -15.11
CA TYR A 507 -45.05 -15.28 -13.99
C TYR A 507 -46.46 -15.67 -14.46
N GLN A 508 -47.04 -14.91 -15.39
CA GLN A 508 -48.35 -15.22 -15.99
C GLN A 508 -48.33 -16.52 -16.80
N GLN A 509 -47.26 -16.78 -17.57
CA GLN A 509 -47.10 -18.07 -18.27
C GLN A 509 -47.03 -19.27 -17.31
N LYS A 510 -46.39 -19.12 -16.15
CA LYS A 510 -46.31 -20.18 -15.13
C LYS A 510 -47.63 -20.35 -14.38
N MET A 511 -48.34 -19.27 -14.07
CA MET A 511 -49.66 -19.34 -13.43
C MET A 511 -50.74 -19.89 -14.34
N SER A 512 -50.65 -19.73 -15.68
CA SER A 512 -51.60 -20.35 -16.62
C SER A 512 -51.44 -21.87 -16.80
N LYS A 513 -50.35 -22.44 -16.25
CA LYS A 513 -50.02 -23.87 -16.28
C LYS A 513 -50.28 -24.57 -14.94
N ILE A 514 -50.80 -23.84 -13.95
CA ILE A 514 -51.35 -24.32 -12.69
C ILE A 514 -52.87 -24.16 -12.82
#